data_AF-A0A3L7Y470-F1
#
_entry.id   AF-A0A3L7Y470-F1
#
_cell.length_a   1.000
_cell.length_b   1.000
_cell.length_c   1.000
_cell.angle_alpha   90.00
_cell.angle_beta   90.00
_cell.angle_gamma   90.00
#
_symmetry.space_group_name_H-M   'P 1'
#
loop_
_entity.id
_entity.type
_entity.pdbx_description
1 polymer ?
#
loop_
_entity_poly.entity_id
_entity_poly.type
_entity_poly.pdbx_seq_one_letter_code
_entity_poly.pdbx_strand_id
1 'polypeptide(L)'
;MRPAEFNTAMVHYYRAEIQRSNTWRLRLDNTTNWAVVAAGAAISFVLADPSHHYGLILLDTLLITLFVWIEARRYRYYELWSHRVRLMETDFFAAMLVPPFAPSPDWAESLAESLLQPDFPISMWEAFGRRYRRNYLWIFLVLLAAWMLKSFLHPLPAASWAEFMQRSAIGPIPGWVMLTIGFGYNAMLLALGLVTAGLSQSTGEVLPKWGEFPLLSSLWRSMEVPDGVAQAPRAAARSARKRQQLLALVISNKPREIADRVHADMRRGVTALHGKGMYAQQEREVLMVAVTTTELAHLKALVRAADPNAFIIVSPAQEVLGRGFQALE
;
A
#
# COMPACT_ATOMS: atom_id res chain seq x y z
N MET A 1 30.15 -2.34 12.52
CA MET A 1 30.24 -1.04 11.79
C MET A 1 30.49 0.04 12.82
N ARG A 2 31.38 1.00 12.56
CA ARG A 2 31.61 2.10 13.52
C ARG A 2 30.37 3.01 13.57
N PRO A 3 30.00 3.60 14.72
CA PRO A 3 28.80 4.46 14.82
C PRO A 3 28.77 5.60 13.78
N ALA A 4 29.93 6.19 13.47
CA ALA A 4 30.04 7.24 12.46
C ALA A 4 29.74 6.75 11.03
N GLU A 5 30.15 5.54 10.68
CA GLU A 5 29.87 4.92 9.38
C GLU A 5 28.38 4.60 9.24
N PHE A 6 27.78 4.07 10.32
CA PHE A 6 26.35 3.80 10.38
C PHE A 6 25.52 5.07 10.21
N ASN A 7 25.84 6.14 10.95
CA ASN A 7 25.13 7.42 10.84
C ASN A 7 25.25 8.00 9.43
N THR A 8 26.44 7.95 8.83
CA THR A 8 26.67 8.40 7.45
C THR A 8 25.80 7.61 6.46
N ALA A 9 25.79 6.28 6.57
CA ALA A 9 24.97 5.41 5.73
C ALA A 9 23.46 5.72 5.87
N MET A 10 22.98 5.92 7.10
CA MET A 10 21.58 6.25 7.38
C MET A 10 21.17 7.61 6.80
N VAL A 11 22.04 8.62 6.88
CA VAL A 11 21.78 9.95 6.27
C VAL A 11 21.68 9.85 4.75
N HIS A 12 22.59 9.12 4.10
CA HIS A 12 22.54 8.93 2.65
C HIS A 12 21.32 8.12 2.22
N TYR A 13 20.98 7.07 2.98
CA TYR A 13 19.78 6.27 2.73
C TYR A 13 18.51 7.13 2.84
N TYR A 14 18.36 7.91 3.92
CA TYR A 14 17.22 8.80 4.10
C TYR A 14 17.06 9.79 2.94
N ARG A 15 18.16 10.44 2.52
CA ARG A 15 18.15 11.38 1.38
C ARG A 15 17.73 10.68 0.10
N ALA A 16 18.20 9.46 -0.15
CA ALA A 16 17.84 8.68 -1.32
C ALA A 16 16.34 8.29 -1.30
N GLU A 17 15.80 7.89 -0.15
CA GLU A 17 14.39 7.54 0.00
C GLU A 17 13.48 8.77 -0.19
N ILE A 18 13.83 9.94 0.36
CA ILE A 18 13.13 11.20 0.08
C ILE A 18 13.17 11.52 -1.41
N GLN A 19 14.33 11.42 -2.05
CA GLN A 19 14.47 11.72 -3.48
C GLN A 19 13.60 10.79 -4.34
N ARG A 20 13.54 9.50 -4.01
CA ARG A 20 12.65 8.53 -4.67
C ARG A 20 11.19 8.91 -4.45
N SER A 21 10.79 9.18 -3.20
CA SER A 21 9.43 9.62 -2.86
C SER A 21 9.02 10.87 -3.66
N ASN A 22 9.86 11.90 -3.71
CA ASN A 22 9.63 13.12 -4.48
C ASN A 22 9.52 12.86 -5.99
N THR A 23 10.40 12.00 -6.53
CA THR A 23 10.35 11.62 -7.95
C THR A 23 9.04 10.93 -8.31
N TRP A 24 8.57 10.03 -7.44
CA TRP A 24 7.30 9.34 -7.65
C TRP A 24 6.10 10.26 -7.45
N ARG A 25 6.16 11.20 -6.50
CA ARG A 25 5.15 12.26 -6.33
C ARG A 25 4.99 13.09 -7.60
N LEU A 26 6.08 13.60 -8.16
CA LEU A 26 6.06 14.38 -9.41
C LEU A 26 5.45 13.60 -10.60
N ARG A 27 5.66 12.29 -10.64
CA ARG A 27 5.10 11.42 -11.71
C ARG A 27 3.59 11.18 -11.57
N LEU A 28 3.02 11.37 -10.37
CA LEU A 28 1.58 11.24 -10.12
C LEU A 28 0.82 12.46 -10.64
N ASP A 29 1.36 13.66 -10.44
CA ASP A 29 0.66 14.89 -10.83
C ASP A 29 0.52 15.00 -12.36
N ASN A 30 1.51 14.48 -13.10
CA ASN A 30 1.49 14.48 -14.57
C ASN A 30 0.29 13.74 -15.16
N THR A 31 -0.13 12.60 -14.60
CA THR A 31 -1.26 11.83 -15.17
C THR A 31 -2.60 12.52 -14.96
N THR A 32 -2.82 13.12 -13.77
CA THR A 32 -4.03 13.91 -13.52
C THR A 32 -4.06 15.14 -14.43
N ASN A 33 -2.93 15.83 -14.62
CA ASN A 33 -2.85 16.98 -15.52
C ASN A 33 -3.21 16.60 -16.96
N TRP A 34 -2.69 15.49 -17.48
CA TRP A 34 -3.05 14.98 -18.80
C TRP A 34 -4.53 14.59 -18.90
N ALA A 35 -5.11 14.05 -17.84
CA ALA A 35 -6.55 13.74 -17.81
C ALA A 35 -7.41 15.00 -17.90
N VAL A 36 -7.06 16.06 -17.17
CA VAL A 36 -7.78 17.35 -17.24
C VAL A 36 -7.67 17.98 -18.64
N VAL A 37 -6.47 17.96 -19.22
CA VAL A 37 -6.25 18.50 -20.58
C VAL A 37 -7.02 17.69 -21.62
N ALA A 38 -6.99 16.36 -21.54
CA ALA A 38 -7.75 15.49 -22.44
C ALA A 38 -9.26 15.73 -22.33
N ALA A 39 -9.79 15.79 -21.11
CA ALA A 39 -11.21 16.11 -20.85
C ALA A 39 -11.61 17.46 -21.45
N GLY A 40 -10.82 18.50 -21.15
CA GLY A 40 -11.06 19.85 -21.64
C GLY A 40 -11.03 19.93 -23.17
N ALA A 41 -10.05 19.29 -23.81
CA ALA A 41 -9.94 19.24 -25.27
C ALA A 41 -11.10 18.46 -25.91
N ALA A 42 -11.47 17.30 -25.37
CA ALA A 42 -12.57 16.48 -25.86
C ALA A 42 -13.91 17.22 -25.76
N ILE A 43 -14.20 17.82 -24.60
CA ILE A 43 -15.42 18.62 -24.39
C ILE A 43 -15.45 19.81 -25.35
N SER A 44 -14.35 20.56 -25.46
CA SER A 44 -14.29 21.75 -26.33
C SER A 44 -14.51 21.39 -27.79
N PHE A 45 -13.85 20.33 -28.27
CA PHE A 45 -13.99 19.85 -29.64
C PHE A 45 -15.43 19.39 -29.93
N VAL A 46 -16.01 18.56 -29.04
CA VAL A 46 -17.35 18.00 -29.25
C VAL A 46 -18.44 19.07 -29.18
N LEU A 47 -18.30 20.06 -28.31
CA LEU A 47 -19.27 21.14 -28.18
C LEU A 47 -19.11 22.23 -29.27
N ALA A 48 -17.96 22.32 -29.94
CA ALA A 48 -17.69 23.36 -30.93
C ALA A 48 -18.57 23.29 -32.19
N ASP A 49 -19.00 22.09 -32.61
CA ASP A 49 -19.81 21.90 -33.82
C ASP A 49 -20.98 20.94 -33.56
N PRO A 50 -22.22 21.27 -33.93
CA PRO A 50 -23.38 20.37 -33.85
C PRO A 50 -23.18 19.01 -34.54
N SER A 51 -22.39 18.95 -35.60
CA SER A 51 -22.09 17.74 -36.37
C SER A 51 -21.12 16.78 -35.66
N HIS A 52 -20.35 17.27 -34.67
CA HIS A 52 -19.44 16.41 -33.91
C HIS A 52 -20.21 15.44 -33.02
N HIS A 53 -19.87 14.17 -33.17
CA HIS A 53 -20.55 13.09 -32.47
C HIS A 53 -20.14 13.03 -30.99
N TYR A 54 -21.12 12.96 -30.09
CA TYR A 54 -20.90 12.91 -28.63
C TYR A 54 -20.15 11.65 -28.16
N GLY A 55 -20.07 10.62 -29.01
CA GLY A 55 -19.28 9.41 -28.78
C GLY A 55 -17.81 9.65 -28.46
N LEU A 56 -17.25 10.80 -28.86
CA LEU A 56 -15.89 11.20 -28.47
C LEU A 56 -15.76 11.45 -26.96
N ILE A 57 -16.79 11.96 -26.28
CA ILE A 57 -16.78 12.14 -24.81
C ILE A 57 -16.75 10.77 -24.11
N LEU A 58 -17.44 9.78 -24.69
CA LEU A 58 -17.45 8.41 -24.16
C LEU A 58 -16.10 7.73 -24.37
N LEU A 59 -15.46 7.93 -25.52
CA LEU A 59 -14.10 7.47 -25.77
C LEU A 59 -13.09 8.12 -24.81
N ASP A 60 -13.22 9.43 -24.59
CA ASP A 60 -12.38 10.16 -23.64
C ASP A 60 -12.60 9.70 -22.19
N THR A 61 -13.84 9.36 -21.82
CA THR A 61 -14.15 8.76 -20.52
C THR A 61 -13.37 7.44 -20.31
N LEU A 62 -13.24 6.61 -21.35
CA LEU A 62 -12.43 5.39 -21.31
C LEU A 62 -10.92 5.70 -21.20
N LEU A 63 -10.44 6.72 -21.93
CA LEU A 63 -9.05 7.20 -21.82
C LEU A 63 -8.72 7.68 -20.40
N ILE A 64 -9.60 8.46 -19.79
CA ILE A 64 -9.42 8.97 -18.42
C ILE A 64 -9.44 7.82 -17.41
N THR A 65 -10.26 6.80 -17.64
CA THR A 65 -10.26 5.58 -16.83
C THR A 65 -8.89 4.89 -16.86
N LEU A 66 -8.26 4.81 -18.04
CA LEU A 66 -6.90 4.31 -18.16
C LEU A 66 -5.89 5.17 -17.39
N PHE A 67 -6.05 6.50 -17.41
CA PHE A 67 -5.20 7.40 -16.61
C PHE A 67 -5.35 7.17 -15.11
N VAL A 68 -6.58 7.00 -14.59
CA VAL A 68 -6.79 6.62 -13.18
C VAL A 68 -6.06 5.32 -12.86
N TRP A 69 -6.16 4.32 -13.73
CA TRP A 69 -5.52 3.03 -13.53
C TRP A 69 -3.99 3.13 -13.50
N ILE A 70 -3.41 3.87 -14.45
CA ILE A 70 -1.96 4.12 -14.50
C ILE A 70 -1.51 4.87 -13.24
N GLU A 71 -2.26 5.89 -12.85
CA GLU A 71 -1.95 6.70 -11.68
C GLU A 71 -2.07 5.91 -10.38
N ALA A 72 -3.12 5.11 -10.23
CA ALA A 72 -3.30 4.21 -9.10
C ALA A 72 -2.15 3.21 -8.97
N ARG A 73 -1.67 2.66 -10.09
CA ARG A 73 -0.48 1.80 -10.10
C ARG A 73 0.74 2.57 -9.61
N ARG A 74 0.99 3.78 -10.12
CA ARG A 74 2.11 4.65 -9.68
C ARG A 74 1.99 5.04 -8.21
N TYR A 75 0.76 5.23 -7.73
CA TYR A 75 0.49 5.66 -6.37
C TYR A 75 0.92 4.60 -5.36
N ARG A 76 0.76 3.31 -5.67
CA ARG A 76 1.29 2.22 -4.84
C ARG A 76 2.81 2.28 -4.67
N TYR A 77 3.54 2.66 -5.73
CA TYR A 77 4.99 2.84 -5.65
C TYR A 77 5.34 4.06 -4.79
N TYR A 78 4.65 5.18 -4.98
CA TYR A 78 4.81 6.35 -4.13
C TYR A 78 4.59 6.02 -2.64
N GLU A 79 3.51 5.31 -2.32
CA GLU A 79 3.20 4.87 -0.95
C GLU A 79 4.29 3.99 -0.34
N LEU A 80 4.90 3.07 -1.11
CA LEU A 80 6.01 2.26 -0.61
C LEU A 80 7.19 3.14 -0.15
N TRP A 81 7.61 4.10 -0.97
CA TRP A 81 8.72 4.99 -0.64
C TRP A 81 8.36 5.96 0.49
N SER A 82 7.17 6.55 0.44
CA SER A 82 6.68 7.44 1.49
C SER A 82 6.54 6.73 2.83
N HIS A 83 6.13 5.45 2.83
CA HIS A 83 6.04 4.63 4.03
C HIS A 83 7.41 4.42 4.69
N ARG A 84 8.44 4.10 3.91
CA ARG A 84 9.82 3.95 4.44
C ARG A 84 10.37 5.24 4.99
N VAL A 85 10.17 6.36 4.26
CA VAL A 85 10.53 7.71 4.75
C VAL A 85 9.81 7.98 6.07
N ARG A 86 8.50 7.71 6.14
CA ARG A 86 7.70 7.94 7.35
C ARG A 86 8.18 7.12 8.53
N LEU A 87 8.50 5.86 8.32
CA LEU A 87 9.06 4.96 9.34
C LEU A 87 10.37 5.54 9.90
N MET A 88 11.25 6.07 9.05
CA MET A 88 12.47 6.74 9.51
C MET A 88 12.17 8.04 10.25
N GLU A 89 11.23 8.86 9.76
CA GLU A 89 10.84 10.11 10.40
C GLU A 89 10.28 9.90 11.81
N THR A 90 9.38 8.93 11.99
CA THR A 90 8.68 8.72 13.27
C THR A 90 9.49 7.86 14.24
N ASP A 91 10.07 6.76 13.74
CA ASP A 91 10.58 5.71 14.63
C ASP A 91 12.09 5.83 14.84
N PHE A 92 12.78 6.56 13.96
CA PHE A 92 14.21 6.86 14.09
C PHE A 92 14.43 8.33 14.49
N PHE A 93 14.08 9.29 13.64
CA PHE A 93 14.39 10.70 13.88
C PHE A 93 13.57 11.33 15.01
N ALA A 94 12.25 11.20 15.01
CA ALA A 94 11.42 11.82 16.05
C ALA A 94 11.68 11.20 17.44
N ALA A 95 11.91 9.89 17.50
CA ALA A 95 12.28 9.19 18.74
C ALA A 95 13.63 9.65 19.31
N MET A 96 14.55 10.16 18.47
CA MET A 96 15.80 10.78 18.92
C MET A 96 15.63 12.22 19.45
N LEU A 97 14.50 12.87 19.19
CA LEU A 97 14.21 14.23 19.65
C LEU A 97 13.47 14.26 20.99
N VAL A 98 12.94 13.13 21.45
CA VAL A 98 12.12 13.01 22.66
C VAL A 98 12.77 11.99 23.62
N PRO A 99 12.77 12.20 24.95
CA PRO A 99 13.25 11.19 25.90
C PRO A 99 12.60 9.82 25.65
N PRO A 100 13.37 8.71 25.63
CA PRO A 100 14.74 8.53 26.12
C PRO A 100 15.86 8.89 25.14
N PHE A 101 15.58 9.66 24.08
CA PHE A 101 16.54 10.09 23.05
C PHE A 101 17.21 8.91 22.33
N ALA A 102 16.43 7.87 22.06
CA ALA A 102 16.88 6.69 21.35
C ALA A 102 15.81 6.29 20.31
N PRO A 103 16.22 5.76 19.14
CA PRO A 103 15.28 5.19 18.19
C PRO A 103 14.37 4.13 18.82
N SER A 104 13.16 3.96 18.28
CA SER A 104 12.20 3.00 18.82
C SER A 104 12.72 1.56 18.70
N PRO A 105 12.55 0.65 19.69
CA PRO A 105 13.21 -0.66 19.68
C PRO A 105 13.08 -1.49 18.40
N ASP A 106 11.99 -1.30 17.66
CA ASP A 106 11.63 -2.09 16.48
C ASP A 106 11.88 -1.37 15.14
N TRP A 107 12.44 -0.16 15.15
CA TRP A 107 12.60 0.67 13.95
C TRP A 107 13.45 -0.03 12.88
N ALA A 108 14.56 -0.62 13.30
CA ALA A 108 15.55 -1.23 12.41
C ALA A 108 15.00 -2.51 11.77
N GLU A 109 14.27 -3.31 12.54
CA GLU A 109 13.62 -4.51 12.05
C GLU A 109 12.53 -4.18 11.02
N SER A 110 11.67 -3.20 11.33
CA SER A 110 10.58 -2.78 10.44
C SER A 110 11.11 -2.23 9.11
N LEU A 111 12.20 -1.44 9.16
CA LEU A 111 12.87 -0.95 7.96
C LEU A 111 13.54 -2.09 7.17
N ALA A 112 14.24 -2.98 7.86
CA ALA A 112 14.92 -4.12 7.24
C ALA A 112 13.93 -5.08 6.58
N GLU A 113 12.79 -5.36 7.21
CA GLU A 113 11.71 -6.17 6.64
C GLU A 113 11.18 -5.54 5.34
N SER A 114 10.89 -4.23 5.36
CA SER A 114 10.45 -3.52 4.15
C SER A 114 11.49 -3.58 3.02
N LEU A 115 12.79 -3.57 3.35
CA LEU A 115 13.88 -3.63 2.39
C LEU A 115 14.11 -5.03 1.82
N LEU A 116 14.06 -6.06 2.68
CA LEU A 116 14.28 -7.45 2.30
C LEU A 116 13.07 -8.08 1.62
N GLN A 117 11.86 -7.67 2.01
CA GLN A 117 10.58 -8.15 1.49
C GLN A 117 9.74 -6.96 1.03
N PRO A 118 10.06 -6.38 -0.15
CA PRO A 118 9.37 -5.21 -0.66
C PRO A 118 7.95 -5.56 -1.13
N ASP A 119 6.95 -5.17 -0.34
CA ASP A 119 5.53 -5.27 -0.70
C ASP A 119 4.87 -3.91 -0.74
N PHE A 120 3.83 -3.78 -1.57
CA PHE A 120 3.03 -2.56 -1.62
C PHE A 120 2.13 -2.44 -0.38
N PRO A 121 2.19 -1.32 0.37
CA PRO A 121 1.37 -1.13 1.57
C PRO A 121 -0.13 -1.09 1.30
N ILE A 122 -0.52 -0.72 0.07
CA ILE A 122 -1.92 -0.61 -0.35
C ILE A 122 -2.19 -1.48 -1.59
N SER A 123 -3.42 -2.00 -1.64
CA SER A 123 -3.90 -2.79 -2.78
C SER A 123 -4.14 -1.92 -4.03
N MET A 124 -4.25 -2.57 -5.19
CA MET A 124 -4.57 -1.87 -6.45
C MET A 124 -5.94 -1.17 -6.40
N TRP A 125 -6.94 -1.81 -5.79
CA TRP A 125 -8.30 -1.27 -5.68
C TRP A 125 -8.40 -0.14 -4.67
N GLU A 126 -7.69 -0.24 -3.54
CA GLU A 126 -7.57 0.86 -2.58
C GLU A 126 -6.91 2.09 -3.23
N ALA A 127 -5.81 1.88 -3.97
CA ALA A 127 -5.14 2.94 -4.72
C ALA A 127 -6.06 3.60 -5.75
N PHE A 128 -6.77 2.79 -6.54
CA PHE A 128 -7.73 3.26 -7.53
C PHE A 128 -8.83 4.11 -6.89
N GLY A 129 -9.47 3.59 -5.84
CA GLY A 129 -10.53 4.28 -5.12
C GLY A 129 -10.10 5.63 -4.57
N ARG A 130 -8.91 5.69 -3.96
CA ARG A 130 -8.36 6.94 -3.41
C ARG A 130 -8.11 8.00 -4.48
N ARG A 131 -7.45 7.62 -5.60
CA ARG A 131 -7.18 8.56 -6.70
C ARG A 131 -8.47 8.99 -7.39
N TYR A 132 -9.41 8.06 -7.57
CA TYR A 132 -10.74 8.37 -8.09
C TYR A 132 -11.45 9.41 -7.22
N ARG A 133 -11.61 9.16 -5.92
CA ARG A 133 -12.34 10.06 -5.01
C ARG A 133 -11.72 11.45 -4.89
N ARG A 134 -10.39 11.56 -4.86
CA ARG A 134 -9.70 12.84 -4.63
C ARG A 134 -9.55 13.70 -5.88
N ASN A 135 -9.23 13.09 -7.02
CA ASN A 135 -8.79 13.83 -8.20
C ASN A 135 -9.73 13.66 -9.40
N TYR A 136 -10.23 12.45 -9.64
CA TYR A 136 -10.91 12.14 -10.90
C TYR A 136 -12.43 12.19 -10.83
N LEU A 137 -13.04 12.06 -9.66
CA LEU A 137 -14.49 12.12 -9.47
C LEU A 137 -15.09 13.33 -10.20
N TRP A 138 -14.47 14.49 -10.04
CA TRP A 138 -14.90 15.73 -10.69
C TRP A 138 -14.75 15.70 -12.21
N ILE A 139 -13.65 15.12 -12.72
CA ILE A 139 -13.43 14.97 -14.16
C ILE A 139 -14.54 14.10 -14.77
N PHE A 140 -14.87 12.97 -14.13
CA PHE A 140 -15.96 12.09 -14.56
C PHE A 140 -17.33 12.79 -14.50
N LEU A 141 -17.61 13.55 -13.44
CA LEU A 141 -18.87 14.32 -13.32
C LEU A 141 -18.99 15.38 -14.42
N VAL A 142 -17.90 16.09 -14.73
CA VAL A 142 -17.87 17.08 -15.80
C VAL A 142 -18.06 16.42 -17.17
N LEU A 143 -17.40 15.29 -17.44
CA LEU A 143 -17.60 14.53 -18.68
C LEU A 143 -19.03 14.00 -18.81
N LEU A 144 -19.61 13.46 -17.73
CA LEU A 144 -21.00 13.01 -17.70
C LEU A 144 -21.95 14.17 -18.01
N ALA A 145 -21.74 15.32 -17.38
CA ALA A 145 -22.54 16.52 -17.62
C ALA A 145 -22.40 17.01 -19.08
N ALA A 146 -21.18 17.05 -19.62
CA ALA A 146 -20.92 17.45 -21.00
C ALA A 146 -21.56 16.51 -22.02
N TRP A 147 -21.52 15.19 -21.77
CA TRP A 147 -22.17 14.19 -22.61
C TRP A 147 -23.70 14.35 -22.61
N MET A 148 -24.30 14.53 -21.43
CA MET A 148 -25.73 14.78 -21.29
C MET A 148 -26.14 16.07 -21.98
N LEU A 149 -25.36 17.14 -21.78
CA LEU A 149 -25.60 18.45 -22.38
C LEU A 149 -25.55 18.39 -23.91
N LYS A 150 -24.52 17.75 -24.49
CA LYS A 150 -24.39 17.59 -25.95
C LYS A 150 -25.55 16.78 -26.53
N SER A 151 -25.91 15.67 -25.88
CA SER A 151 -27.01 14.79 -26.32
C SER A 151 -28.38 15.48 -26.25
N PHE A 152 -28.53 16.43 -25.32
CA PHE A 152 -29.76 17.20 -25.14
C PHE A 152 -29.88 18.39 -26.11
N LEU A 153 -28.81 19.19 -26.26
CA LEU A 153 -28.86 20.46 -26.98
C LEU A 153 -28.80 20.35 -28.50
N HIS A 154 -28.13 19.32 -29.04
CA HIS A 154 -27.85 19.25 -30.48
C HIS A 154 -28.63 18.13 -31.18
N PRO A 155 -29.08 18.34 -32.44
CA PRO A 155 -28.92 19.57 -33.25
C PRO A 155 -29.82 20.74 -32.81
N LEU A 156 -30.96 20.45 -32.17
CA LEU A 156 -31.84 21.41 -31.49
C LEU A 156 -32.17 20.85 -30.11
N PRO A 157 -32.54 21.65 -29.09
CA PRO A 157 -32.91 21.11 -27.78
C PRO A 157 -34.01 20.04 -27.88
N ALA A 158 -33.83 18.89 -27.22
CA ALA A 158 -34.81 17.80 -27.24
C ALA A 158 -36.12 18.24 -26.58
N ALA A 159 -37.25 18.04 -27.28
CA ALA A 159 -38.56 18.44 -26.80
C ALA A 159 -39.19 17.39 -25.88
N SER A 160 -38.69 16.15 -25.90
CA SER A 160 -39.20 15.05 -25.07
C SER A 160 -38.10 14.08 -24.62
N TRP A 161 -38.38 13.32 -23.56
CA TRP A 161 -37.48 12.27 -23.10
C TRP A 161 -37.27 11.16 -24.13
N ALA A 162 -38.31 10.82 -24.90
CA ALA A 162 -38.21 9.83 -25.97
C ALA A 162 -37.26 10.28 -27.10
N GLU A 163 -37.34 11.56 -27.47
CA GLU A 163 -36.45 12.14 -28.48
C GLU A 163 -34.99 12.19 -27.99
N PHE A 164 -34.78 12.58 -26.73
CA PHE A 164 -33.46 12.50 -26.10
C PHE A 164 -32.90 11.07 -26.14
N MET A 165 -33.71 10.08 -25.74
CA MET A 165 -33.34 8.66 -25.74
C MET A 165 -32.97 8.17 -27.15
N GLN A 166 -33.69 8.62 -28.18
CA GLN A 166 -33.41 8.25 -29.57
C GLN A 166 -32.10 8.87 -30.07
N ARG A 167 -31.81 10.11 -29.69
CA ARG A 167 -30.59 10.84 -30.09
C ARG A 167 -29.33 10.32 -29.41
N SER A 168 -29.45 9.75 -28.21
CA SER A 168 -28.35 9.07 -27.53
C SER A 168 -27.93 7.73 -28.17
N ALA A 169 -28.50 7.36 -29.33
CA ALA A 169 -28.11 6.16 -30.07
C ALA A 169 -26.78 6.34 -30.82
N ILE A 170 -25.89 5.36 -30.69
CA ILE A 170 -24.58 5.33 -31.38
C ILE A 170 -24.59 4.20 -32.40
N GLY A 171 -24.68 4.54 -33.68
CA GLY A 171 -24.74 3.56 -34.77
C GLY A 171 -25.88 2.55 -34.54
N PRO A 172 -25.59 1.24 -34.44
CA PRO A 172 -26.61 0.22 -34.21
C PRO A 172 -27.10 0.13 -32.76
N ILE A 173 -26.45 0.81 -31.81
CA ILE A 173 -26.75 0.71 -30.39
C ILE A 173 -27.90 1.69 -30.05
N PRO A 174 -29.06 1.20 -29.57
CA PRO A 174 -30.17 2.06 -29.19
C PRO A 174 -29.78 3.01 -28.05
N GLY A 175 -30.26 4.25 -28.10
CA GLY A 175 -29.79 5.25 -27.13
C GLY A 175 -30.22 4.99 -25.69
N TRP A 176 -31.29 4.23 -25.46
CA TRP A 176 -31.61 3.78 -24.10
C TRP A 176 -30.54 2.86 -23.52
N VAL A 177 -29.96 1.99 -24.35
CA VAL A 177 -28.86 1.10 -23.96
C VAL A 177 -27.63 1.95 -23.65
N MET A 178 -27.33 2.93 -24.50
CA MET A 178 -26.19 3.83 -24.32
C MET A 178 -26.30 4.64 -23.02
N LEU A 179 -27.49 5.18 -22.72
CA LEU A 179 -27.76 5.89 -21.46
C LEU A 179 -27.58 4.95 -20.26
N THR A 180 -28.12 3.74 -20.33
CA THR A 180 -27.97 2.74 -19.26
C THR A 180 -26.50 2.38 -19.03
N ILE A 181 -25.72 2.18 -20.10
CA ILE A 181 -24.28 1.91 -20.00
C ILE A 181 -23.54 3.10 -19.38
N GLY A 182 -23.79 4.33 -19.86
CA GLY A 182 -23.09 5.52 -19.37
C GLY A 182 -23.37 5.83 -17.90
N PHE A 183 -24.64 5.79 -17.49
CA PHE A 183 -25.03 5.97 -16.09
C PHE A 183 -24.58 4.79 -15.22
N GLY A 184 -24.74 3.56 -15.71
CA GLY A 184 -24.30 2.36 -15.02
C GLY A 184 -22.79 2.34 -14.79
N TYR A 185 -22.01 2.79 -15.76
CA TYR A 185 -20.56 2.92 -15.65
C TYR A 185 -20.14 3.93 -14.59
N ASN A 186 -20.74 5.12 -14.60
CA ASN A 186 -20.46 6.14 -13.58
C ASN A 186 -20.92 5.73 -12.19
N ALA A 187 -22.08 5.06 -12.08
CA ALA A 187 -22.58 4.50 -10.83
C ALA A 187 -21.66 3.40 -10.30
N MET A 188 -21.13 2.53 -11.17
CA MET A 188 -20.14 1.51 -10.81
C MET A 188 -18.85 2.15 -10.28
N LEU A 189 -18.32 3.19 -10.94
CA LEU A 189 -17.14 3.91 -10.45
C LEU A 189 -17.39 4.58 -9.09
N LEU A 190 -18.56 5.18 -8.92
CA LEU A 190 -18.95 5.78 -7.64
C LEU A 190 -19.07 4.73 -6.54
N ALA A 191 -19.74 3.60 -6.81
CA ALA A 191 -19.85 2.47 -5.88
C ALA A 191 -18.48 1.90 -5.52
N LEU A 192 -17.58 1.74 -6.49
CA LEU A 192 -16.20 1.31 -6.24
C LEU A 192 -15.46 2.33 -5.37
N GLY A 193 -15.66 3.63 -5.62
CA GLY A 193 -15.17 4.72 -4.78
C GLY A 193 -15.68 4.62 -3.33
N LEU A 194 -16.95 4.27 -3.12
CA LEU A 194 -17.56 4.11 -1.79
C LEU A 194 -17.05 2.87 -1.06
N VAL A 195 -17.06 1.70 -1.71
CA VAL A 195 -16.62 0.43 -1.12
C VAL A 195 -15.14 0.48 -0.71
N THR A 196 -14.32 1.18 -1.48
CA THR A 196 -12.88 1.33 -1.19
C THR A 196 -12.57 2.49 -0.24
N ALA A 197 -13.57 3.18 0.32
CA ALA A 197 -13.36 4.25 1.29
C ALA A 197 -12.88 3.70 2.65
N GLY A 198 -13.42 2.57 3.09
CA GLY A 198 -13.04 1.91 4.34
C GLY A 198 -11.72 1.12 4.28
N LEU A 199 -11.08 1.03 3.11
CA LEU A 199 -9.75 0.44 2.97
C LEU A 199 -8.71 1.48 3.40
N SER A 200 -8.37 1.51 4.70
CA SER A 200 -7.40 2.43 5.28
C SER A 200 -6.16 1.68 5.78
N GLN A 201 -5.29 1.23 4.88
CA GLN A 201 -4.00 0.62 5.25
C GLN A 201 -2.79 1.57 5.12
N SER A 202 -2.98 2.81 4.64
CA SER A 202 -1.85 3.73 4.40
C SER A 202 -1.43 4.51 5.64
N THR A 203 -0.21 4.25 6.11
CA THR A 203 0.45 5.02 7.18
C THR A 203 1.26 6.22 6.64
N GLY A 204 1.47 6.30 5.31
CA GLY A 204 2.47 7.18 4.69
C GLY A 204 2.06 8.64 4.46
N GLU A 205 0.78 8.93 4.19
CA GLU A 205 0.31 10.29 3.96
C GLU A 205 -0.17 10.97 5.27
N VAL A 206 0.31 12.20 5.49
CA VAL A 206 -0.32 13.12 6.46
C VAL A 206 -1.62 13.62 5.85
N LEU A 207 -2.72 12.92 6.16
CA LEU A 207 -4.03 13.36 5.74
C LEU A 207 -4.34 14.70 6.42
N PRO A 208 -4.69 15.77 5.67
CA PRO A 208 -5.22 16.96 6.29
C PRO A 208 -6.49 16.56 7.04
N LYS A 209 -6.54 16.86 8.34
CA LYS A 209 -7.71 16.56 9.18
C LYS A 209 -8.99 17.20 8.64
N TRP A 210 -8.88 18.26 7.83
CA TRP A 210 -9.98 19.01 7.25
C TRP A 210 -9.85 18.98 5.72
N GLY A 211 -10.80 18.35 5.04
CA GLY A 211 -10.87 18.33 3.57
C GLY A 211 -11.49 19.62 3.03
N GLU A 212 -11.01 20.10 1.89
CA GLU A 212 -11.33 21.41 1.29
C GLU A 212 -12.77 21.54 0.73
N PHE A 213 -13.59 20.48 0.77
CA PHE A 213 -15.01 20.51 0.34
C PHE A 213 -15.97 19.80 1.34
N PRO A 214 -16.86 20.53 2.05
CA PRO A 214 -17.70 19.98 3.12
C PRO A 214 -18.70 18.89 2.70
N LEU A 215 -19.28 18.98 1.50
CA LEU A 215 -20.38 18.12 1.06
C LEU A 215 -19.95 16.66 0.84
N LEU A 216 -18.93 16.44 0.01
CA LEU A 216 -18.45 15.08 -0.25
C LEU A 216 -17.57 14.55 0.88
N SER A 217 -16.80 15.41 1.55
CA SER A 217 -15.96 14.94 2.67
C SER A 217 -16.76 14.40 3.84
N SER A 218 -17.92 14.97 4.15
CA SER A 218 -18.82 14.42 5.18
C SER A 218 -19.41 13.07 4.78
N LEU A 219 -19.80 12.90 3.51
CA LEU A 219 -20.24 11.61 2.97
C LEU A 219 -19.13 10.56 3.07
N TRP A 220 -17.92 10.85 2.58
CA TRP A 220 -16.80 9.92 2.66
C TRP A 220 -16.43 9.60 4.11
N ARG A 221 -16.40 10.60 5.00
CA ARG A 221 -16.09 10.42 6.42
C ARG A 221 -17.14 9.61 7.17
N SER A 222 -18.42 9.73 6.80
CA SER A 222 -19.48 8.90 7.39
C SER A 222 -19.36 7.42 7.02
N MET A 223 -18.61 7.13 5.94
CA MET A 223 -18.34 5.77 5.46
C MET A 223 -16.95 5.28 5.84
N GLU A 224 -16.05 6.19 6.22
CA GLU A 224 -14.86 5.84 6.99
C GLU A 224 -15.33 5.27 8.34
N VAL A 225 -14.79 4.11 8.70
CA VAL A 225 -15.10 3.47 9.98
C VAL A 225 -14.87 4.50 11.10
N PRO A 226 -15.83 4.75 12.00
CA PRO A 226 -15.69 5.77 13.03
C PRO A 226 -14.39 5.59 13.81
N ASP A 227 -13.65 6.68 14.02
CA ASP A 227 -12.43 6.80 14.83
C ASP A 227 -12.57 6.30 16.30
N GLY A 228 -13.75 5.78 16.68
CA GLY A 228 -14.15 5.41 18.04
C GLY A 228 -13.94 3.95 18.45
N VAL A 229 -13.49 3.05 17.58
CA VAL A 229 -13.17 1.64 17.99
C VAL A 229 -11.65 1.37 18.00
N ALA A 230 -10.81 2.35 17.70
CA ALA A 230 -9.37 2.22 17.93
C ALA A 230 -8.71 3.58 18.18
N GLN A 231 -9.05 4.24 19.29
CA GLN A 231 -8.03 4.99 20.02
C GLN A 231 -7.08 3.99 20.71
N ALA A 232 -6.44 3.14 19.92
CA ALA A 232 -5.19 2.56 20.35
C ALA A 232 -4.20 3.74 20.44
N PRO A 233 -3.40 3.86 21.50
CA PRO A 233 -2.47 4.98 21.68
C PRO A 233 -1.70 5.19 20.37
N ARG A 234 -1.40 6.42 19.95
CA ARG A 234 -0.74 6.73 18.66
C ARG A 234 0.53 5.91 18.32
N ALA A 235 1.07 5.16 19.28
CA ALA A 235 2.07 4.10 19.13
C ALA A 235 1.54 2.74 18.60
N ALA A 236 0.23 2.58 18.40
CA ALA A 236 -0.49 1.33 18.12
C ALA A 236 -1.28 1.35 16.79
N ALA A 237 -1.21 2.46 16.03
CA ALA A 237 -1.37 2.43 14.57
C ALA A 237 -0.13 1.82 13.88
N ARG A 238 0.75 1.19 14.67
CA ARG A 238 1.49 0.00 14.26
C ARG A 238 0.45 -1.01 13.78
N SER A 239 0.16 -0.98 12.48
CA SER A 239 0.13 -2.26 11.78
C SER A 239 1.52 -2.86 12.00
N ALA A 240 1.69 -3.51 13.14
CA ALA A 240 2.61 -4.59 13.31
C ALA A 240 2.12 -5.61 12.29
N ARG A 241 2.51 -5.37 11.02
CA ARG A 241 2.46 -6.38 9.98
C ARG A 241 3.03 -7.60 10.67
N LYS A 242 2.16 -8.60 10.89
CA LYS A 242 2.40 -9.69 11.83
C LYS A 242 3.82 -10.18 11.59
N ARG A 243 4.75 -9.86 12.50
CA ARG A 243 6.18 -10.14 12.28
C ARG A 243 6.21 -11.60 11.90
N GLN A 244 6.71 -11.93 10.72
CA GLN A 244 6.76 -13.32 10.31
C GLN A 244 7.77 -14.01 11.21
N GLN A 245 7.24 -14.57 12.29
CA GLN A 245 7.99 -15.29 13.28
C GLN A 245 8.22 -16.69 12.72
N LEU A 246 9.47 -17.11 12.79
CA LEU A 246 9.92 -18.38 12.25
C LEU A 246 10.42 -19.21 13.42
N LEU A 247 10.01 -20.46 13.43
CA LEU A 247 10.62 -21.48 14.26
C LEU A 247 11.72 -22.15 13.43
N ALA A 248 12.96 -22.01 13.89
CA ALA A 248 14.11 -22.68 13.31
C ALA A 248 14.48 -23.89 14.18
N LEU A 249 14.49 -25.08 13.56
CA LEU A 249 15.06 -26.29 14.15
C LEU A 249 16.43 -26.53 13.52
N VAL A 250 17.48 -26.46 14.33
CA VAL A 250 18.86 -26.67 13.91
C VAL A 250 19.31 -28.07 14.32
N ILE A 251 19.70 -28.88 13.34
CA ILE A 251 20.23 -30.22 13.53
C ILE A 251 21.72 -30.17 13.20
N SER A 252 22.57 -30.47 14.19
CA SER A 252 24.03 -30.37 14.08
C SER A 252 24.71 -31.40 14.98
N ASN A 253 25.97 -31.72 14.70
CA ASN A 253 26.83 -32.50 15.60
C ASN A 253 27.48 -31.65 16.69
N LYS A 254 27.33 -30.31 16.64
CA LYS A 254 27.88 -29.35 17.60
C LYS A 254 26.81 -28.44 18.21
N PRO A 255 25.76 -29.00 18.84
CA PRO A 255 24.63 -28.22 19.35
C PRO A 255 25.04 -27.20 20.42
N ARG A 256 25.97 -27.54 21.32
CA ARG A 256 26.43 -26.63 22.38
C ARG A 256 27.13 -25.38 21.84
N GLU A 257 28.05 -25.55 20.90
CA GLU A 257 28.78 -24.43 20.28
C GLU A 257 27.81 -23.46 19.57
N ILE A 258 26.81 -24.01 18.86
CA ILE A 258 25.78 -23.20 18.21
C ILE A 258 24.91 -22.50 19.25
N ALA A 259 24.48 -23.19 20.31
CA ALA A 259 23.65 -22.62 21.36
C ALA A 259 24.33 -21.45 22.07
N ASP A 260 25.60 -21.60 22.44
CA ASP A 260 26.40 -20.56 23.10
C ASP A 260 26.53 -19.32 22.22
N ARG A 261 26.80 -19.51 20.92
CA ARG A 261 26.89 -18.41 19.96
C ARG A 261 25.54 -17.75 19.70
N VAL A 262 24.44 -18.49 19.62
CA VAL A 262 23.09 -17.90 19.47
C VAL A 262 22.77 -17.04 20.70
N HIS A 263 23.17 -17.48 21.88
CA HIS A 263 22.98 -16.69 23.09
C HIS A 263 23.86 -15.41 23.11
N ALA A 264 25.15 -15.53 22.78
CA ALA A 264 26.09 -14.43 22.81
C ALA A 264 25.88 -13.41 21.68
N ASP A 265 25.76 -13.88 20.44
CA ASP A 265 25.78 -13.05 19.22
C ASP A 265 24.38 -12.53 18.87
N MET A 266 23.32 -13.33 19.11
CA MET A 266 21.95 -12.98 18.74
C MET A 266 21.07 -12.59 19.93
N ARG A 267 21.56 -12.77 21.17
CA ARG A 267 20.79 -12.53 22.41
C ARG A 267 19.43 -13.24 22.40
N ARG A 268 19.37 -14.43 21.80
CA ARG A 268 18.13 -15.22 21.67
C ARG A 268 18.13 -16.41 22.62
N GLY A 269 16.92 -16.78 23.07
CA GLY A 269 16.71 -18.04 23.77
C GLY A 269 16.80 -19.21 22.79
N VAL A 270 17.41 -20.31 23.23
CA VAL A 270 17.46 -21.57 22.50
C VAL A 270 17.02 -22.69 23.43
N THR A 271 16.22 -23.62 22.92
CA THR A 271 15.77 -24.80 23.67
C THR A 271 16.37 -26.05 23.03
N ALA A 272 16.99 -26.91 23.82
CA ALA A 272 17.46 -28.22 23.34
C ALA A 272 16.32 -29.24 23.40
N LEU A 273 15.92 -29.76 22.25
CA LEU A 273 15.01 -30.90 22.12
C LEU A 273 15.84 -32.18 21.99
N HIS A 274 15.63 -33.13 22.89
CA HIS A 274 16.32 -34.41 22.84
C HIS A 274 15.55 -35.34 21.90
N GLY A 275 16.26 -35.92 20.93
CA GLY A 275 15.69 -36.87 19.99
C GLY A 275 16.66 -37.99 19.65
N LYS A 276 16.15 -39.05 19.03
CA LYS A 276 16.98 -40.15 18.51
C LYS A 276 16.96 -40.11 16.99
N GLY A 277 18.12 -39.97 16.37
CA GLY A 277 18.24 -40.02 14.92
C GLY A 277 17.96 -41.44 14.43
N MET A 278 16.88 -41.66 13.68
CA MET A 278 16.47 -43.02 13.28
C MET A 278 17.46 -43.73 12.35
N TYR A 279 18.22 -42.97 11.55
CA TYR A 279 19.24 -43.55 10.68
C TYR A 279 20.52 -43.91 11.45
N ALA A 280 21.03 -42.98 12.26
CA ALA A 280 22.27 -43.19 13.03
C ALA A 280 22.06 -43.98 14.34
N GLN A 281 20.80 -44.18 14.76
CA GLN A 281 20.39 -44.75 16.05
C GLN A 281 21.02 -44.08 17.29
N GLN A 282 21.50 -42.84 17.14
CA GLN A 282 22.16 -42.07 18.19
C GLN A 282 21.22 -41.00 18.76
N GLU A 283 21.33 -40.75 20.06
CA GLU A 283 20.73 -39.57 20.67
C GLU A 283 21.39 -38.31 20.13
N ARG A 284 20.56 -37.30 19.82
CA ARG A 284 20.97 -36.00 19.29
C ARG A 284 20.14 -34.91 19.93
N GLU A 285 20.78 -33.79 20.19
CA GLU A 285 20.11 -32.55 20.58
C GLU A 285 19.76 -31.76 19.31
N VAL A 286 18.48 -31.43 19.16
CA VAL A 286 17.98 -30.52 18.13
C VAL A 286 17.72 -29.18 18.78
N LEU A 287 18.33 -28.12 18.27
CA LEU A 287 18.13 -26.78 18.83
C LEU A 287 16.89 -26.15 18.22
N MET A 288 15.94 -25.76 19.07
CA MET A 288 14.78 -24.99 18.69
C MET A 288 14.99 -23.52 19.04
N VAL A 289 14.98 -22.67 18.01
CA VAL A 289 15.17 -21.23 18.14
C VAL A 289 14.00 -20.53 17.46
N ALA A 290 13.31 -19.67 18.20
CA ALA A 290 12.37 -18.76 17.60
C ALA A 290 13.13 -17.50 17.13
N VAL A 291 12.99 -17.16 15.85
CA VAL A 291 13.67 -16.04 15.21
C VAL A 291 12.70 -15.27 14.31
N THR A 292 13.05 -14.03 13.98
CA THR A 292 12.34 -13.28 12.94
C THR A 292 12.97 -13.51 11.57
N THR A 293 12.31 -13.05 10.51
CA THR A 293 12.83 -13.16 9.12
C THR A 293 14.20 -12.50 8.96
N THR A 294 14.45 -11.39 9.67
CA THR A 294 15.72 -10.66 9.64
C THR A 294 16.83 -11.41 10.40
N GLU A 295 16.50 -12.01 11.55
CA GLU A 295 17.42 -12.80 12.38
C GLU A 295 17.82 -14.13 11.73
N LEU A 296 16.98 -14.72 10.86
CA LEU A 296 17.25 -16.00 10.20
C LEU A 296 18.55 -15.98 9.38
N ALA A 297 18.87 -14.86 8.73
CA ALA A 297 20.11 -14.74 7.96
C ALA A 297 21.34 -14.85 8.87
N HIS A 298 21.28 -14.24 10.05
CA HIS A 298 22.36 -14.31 11.05
C HIS A 298 22.49 -15.73 11.60
N LEU A 299 21.36 -16.38 11.93
CA LEU A 299 21.36 -17.77 12.39
C LEU A 299 22.01 -18.71 11.36
N LYS A 300 21.65 -18.59 10.08
CA LYS A 300 22.24 -19.39 8.99
C LYS A 300 23.76 -19.22 8.90
N ALA A 301 24.25 -17.98 9.00
CA ALA A 301 25.68 -17.69 8.94
C ALA A 301 26.44 -18.28 10.14
N LEU A 302 25.87 -18.15 11.35
CA LEU A 302 26.42 -18.67 12.58
C LEU A 302 26.50 -20.20 12.57
N VAL A 303 25.39 -20.86 12.21
CA VAL A 303 25.33 -22.32 12.12
C VAL A 303 26.32 -22.85 11.09
N ARG A 304 26.37 -22.25 9.89
CA ARG A 304 27.31 -22.66 8.83
C ARG A 304 28.78 -22.49 9.24
N ALA A 305 29.08 -21.48 10.05
CA ALA A 305 30.43 -21.24 10.56
C ALA A 305 30.83 -22.26 11.64
N ALA A 306 29.91 -22.68 12.51
CA ALA A 306 30.17 -23.66 13.56
C ALA A 306 30.22 -25.10 13.03
N ASP A 307 29.26 -25.47 12.18
CA ASP A 307 29.12 -26.80 11.59
C ASP A 307 28.63 -26.70 10.13
N PRO A 308 29.54 -26.84 9.14
CA PRO A 308 29.18 -26.83 7.72
C PRO A 308 28.23 -27.97 7.30
N ASN A 309 28.15 -29.05 8.08
CA ASN A 309 27.28 -30.20 7.80
C ASN A 309 25.93 -30.10 8.51
N ALA A 310 25.69 -29.05 9.29
CA ALA A 310 24.41 -28.81 9.93
C ALA A 310 23.34 -28.39 8.90
N PHE A 311 22.08 -28.70 9.22
CA PHE A 311 20.95 -28.22 8.44
C PHE A 311 19.90 -27.58 9.35
N ILE A 312 19.13 -26.66 8.77
CA ILE A 312 18.13 -25.88 9.48
C ILE A 312 16.78 -26.09 8.80
N ILE A 313 15.79 -26.51 9.58
CA ILE A 313 14.39 -26.55 9.15
C ILE A 313 13.73 -25.28 9.65
N VAL A 314 13.08 -24.55 8.76
CA VAL A 314 12.40 -23.29 9.07
C VAL A 314 10.90 -23.48 8.87
N SER A 315 10.11 -23.27 9.91
CA SER A 315 8.65 -23.34 9.86
C SER A 315 8.04 -22.00 10.27
N PRO A 316 7.01 -21.50 9.58
CA PRO A 316 6.30 -20.30 10.02
C PRO A 316 5.57 -20.58 11.34
N ALA A 317 5.74 -19.71 12.33
CA ALA A 317 4.97 -19.71 13.56
C ALA A 317 3.77 -18.76 13.39
N GLN A 318 2.59 -19.16 13.87
CA GLN A 318 1.43 -18.27 13.87
C GLN A 318 1.65 -17.08 14.80
N GLU A 319 2.21 -17.34 15.99
CA GLU A 319 2.55 -16.36 17.02
C GLU A 319 3.62 -16.94 17.96
N VAL A 320 4.53 -16.08 18.40
CA VAL A 320 5.57 -16.31 19.41
C VAL A 320 5.47 -15.14 20.38
N LEU A 321 5.14 -15.46 21.62
CA LEU A 321 4.91 -14.51 22.70
C LEU A 321 5.95 -14.75 23.80
N GLY A 322 6.40 -13.68 24.45
CA GLY A 322 7.40 -13.71 25.51
C GLY A 322 8.55 -12.73 25.30
N ARG A 323 9.51 -12.76 26.23
CA ARG A 323 10.65 -11.82 26.28
C ARG A 323 11.49 -11.91 24.99
N GLY A 324 11.63 -10.78 24.30
CA GLY A 324 12.29 -10.71 22.98
C GLY A 324 11.33 -10.80 21.79
N PHE A 325 10.04 -11.03 22.03
CA PHE A 325 8.94 -10.97 21.07
C PHE A 325 7.81 -10.05 21.62
N GLN A 326 6.58 -10.22 21.12
CA GLN A 326 5.40 -9.60 21.72
C GLN A 326 5.19 -10.12 23.15
N ALA A 327 4.67 -9.28 24.05
CA ALA A 327 4.44 -9.68 25.43
C ALA A 327 3.42 -10.83 25.51
N LEU A 328 3.61 -11.73 26.48
CA LEU A 328 2.56 -12.66 26.91
C LEU A 328 1.56 -11.80 27.71
N GLU A 329 0.38 -11.51 27.16
CA GLU A 329 -0.67 -10.78 27.88
C GLU A 329 -1.21 -11.57 29.08
#